data_AF-A0A3S4V326-F1
#
_entry.id   AF-A0A3S4V326-F1
#
_cell.length_a   1.000
_cell.length_b   1.000
_cell.length_c   1.000
_cell.angle_alpha   90.00
_cell.angle_beta   90.00
_cell.angle_gamma   90.00
#
_symmetry.space_group_name_H-M   'P 1'
#
loop_
_entity.id
_entity.type
_entity.pdbx_description
1 polymer ?
#
loop_
_entity_poly.entity_id
_entity_poly.type
_entity_poly.pdbx_seq_one_letter_code
_entity_poly.pdbx_strand_id
1 'polypeptide(L)'
;MSLLNRVLGALARAVTSAPARPITQKRPERPVPPERPERSERPVPSAPRTAGTSRTALAGPTAPGRDVEVYDVSVRGLPAFAYSPDPDGQADPGEVVWTWVPYEDDPSRGKDRPVLVLSRLPEGLVVTQMTSKDHDRDAAQEARWGRYWHDVGTGAWDSRGRRSEVRLDRLLLVAPDAVRREGATMGRTTFEGVVSALRTHWS
;
A
#
# COMPACT_ATOMS: atom_id res chain seq x y z
N MET A 1 -37.44 34.44 -22.31
CA MET A 1 -36.92 35.80 -22.60
C MET A 1 -36.61 36.51 -21.30
N SER A 2 -35.37 36.37 -20.79
CA SER A 2 -34.68 37.26 -19.83
C SER A 2 -33.30 36.63 -19.61
N LEU A 3 -32.19 37.09 -20.20
CA LEU A 3 -31.50 38.38 -20.06
C LEU A 3 -30.95 38.65 -18.65
N LEU A 4 -29.64 38.39 -18.53
CA LEU A 4 -28.66 39.14 -17.74
C LEU A 4 -28.88 39.28 -16.23
N ASN A 5 -27.96 38.68 -15.47
CA ASN A 5 -27.29 39.41 -14.42
C ASN A 5 -25.76 39.27 -14.59
N ARG A 6 -25.03 40.38 -14.45
CA ARG A 6 -23.57 40.45 -14.49
C ARG A 6 -23.05 40.74 -13.09
N VAL A 7 -21.96 40.11 -12.69
CA VAL A 7 -21.08 40.61 -11.63
C VAL A 7 -19.64 40.65 -12.16
N LEU A 8 -18.91 41.71 -11.84
CA LEU A 8 -17.53 41.98 -12.24
C LEU A 8 -16.65 42.08 -10.98
N GLY A 9 -15.34 41.78 -11.09
CA GLY A 9 -14.40 41.81 -9.96
C GLY A 9 -13.59 40.50 -9.88
N ALA A 10 -12.56 40.25 -10.68
CA ALA A 10 -11.33 41.01 -10.92
C ALA A 10 -10.34 40.97 -9.73
N LEU A 11 -9.24 40.21 -9.89
CA LEU A 11 -7.96 40.42 -9.22
C LEU A 11 -6.85 39.62 -9.93
N ALA A 12 -6.38 40.12 -11.08
CA ALA A 12 -5.23 39.54 -11.76
C ALA A 12 -3.92 39.97 -11.08
N ARG A 13 -3.21 39.04 -10.43
CA ARG A 13 -1.84 39.28 -9.96
C ARG A 13 -0.84 38.95 -11.08
N ALA A 14 -0.04 39.93 -11.46
CA ALA A 14 1.08 39.74 -12.36
C ALA A 14 2.21 38.95 -11.66
N VAL A 15 2.82 38.02 -12.40
CA VAL A 15 4.17 37.51 -12.11
C VAL A 15 4.98 37.71 -13.39
N THR A 16 5.98 38.59 -13.33
CA THR A 16 6.87 38.89 -14.45
C THR A 16 7.86 37.75 -14.66
N SER A 17 7.94 37.24 -15.89
CA SER A 17 8.95 36.26 -16.27
C SER A 17 10.30 36.94 -16.56
N ALA A 18 11.38 36.36 -16.06
CA ALA A 18 12.75 36.74 -16.38
C ALA A 18 13.48 35.55 -17.04
N PRO A 19 14.28 35.76 -18.10
CA PRO A 19 14.86 34.67 -18.86
C PRO A 19 16.13 34.10 -18.21
N ALA A 20 16.16 32.79 -17.97
CA ALA A 20 17.40 32.07 -17.70
C ALA A 20 18.13 31.76 -19.02
N ARG A 21 19.46 31.98 -19.05
CA ARG A 21 20.35 31.50 -20.12
C ARG A 21 21.54 30.72 -19.52
N PRO A 22 22.15 29.80 -20.27
CA PRO A 22 22.87 28.67 -19.68
C PRO A 22 24.31 29.00 -19.27
N ILE A 23 24.80 28.32 -18.24
CA ILE A 23 26.21 28.27 -17.86
C ILE A 23 26.72 26.84 -18.05
N THR A 24 27.39 26.60 -19.18
CA THR A 24 28.14 25.36 -19.43
C THR A 24 29.51 25.47 -18.76
N GLN A 25 29.78 24.63 -17.76
CA GLN A 25 31.15 24.33 -17.30
C GLN A 25 31.33 22.81 -17.13
N LYS A 26 32.57 22.32 -17.32
CA LYS A 26 32.83 20.94 -17.76
C LYS A 26 34.04 20.32 -17.04
N ARG A 27 33.77 19.43 -16.06
CA ARG A 27 34.77 18.56 -15.37
C ARG A 27 35.83 19.38 -14.57
N PRO A 28 36.68 18.79 -13.70
CA PRO A 28 37.40 17.51 -13.85
C PRO A 28 37.03 16.41 -12.85
N GLU A 29 37.34 15.17 -13.20
CA GLU A 29 37.43 14.03 -12.28
C GLU A 29 38.88 13.87 -11.79
N ARG A 30 39.04 13.30 -10.58
CA ARG A 30 40.33 12.81 -10.04
C ARG A 30 40.07 11.58 -9.12
N PRO A 31 41.09 10.76 -8.81
CA PRO A 31 41.03 9.37 -9.26
C PRO A 31 40.91 8.31 -8.16
N VAL A 32 40.67 7.08 -8.59
CA VAL A 32 40.60 5.85 -7.79
C VAL A 32 42.00 5.43 -7.26
N PRO A 33 42.16 5.12 -5.96
CA PRO A 33 43.35 4.45 -5.42
C PRO A 33 43.35 2.92 -5.69
N PRO A 34 44.53 2.27 -5.77
CA PRO A 34 44.65 0.84 -6.11
C PRO A 34 44.37 -0.14 -4.95
N GLU A 35 44.16 -1.42 -5.28
CA GLU A 35 43.88 -2.54 -4.36
C GLU A 35 45.13 -3.29 -3.85
N ARG A 36 44.90 -4.12 -2.81
CA ARG A 36 45.66 -5.35 -2.43
C ARG A 36 47.06 -5.14 -1.81
N PRO A 37 47.70 -6.13 -1.13
CA PRO A 37 47.57 -7.60 -1.28
C PRO A 37 46.98 -8.39 -0.09
N GLU A 38 47.10 -9.72 -0.17
CA GLU A 38 46.37 -10.76 0.57
C GLU A 38 46.98 -11.19 1.92
N ARG A 39 46.24 -12.01 2.69
CA ARG A 39 46.77 -12.80 3.81
C ARG A 39 46.19 -14.22 3.87
N SER A 40 47.00 -15.19 3.41
CA SER A 40 47.07 -16.64 3.72
C SER A 40 45.80 -17.47 4.01
N GLU A 41 45.72 -18.63 3.35
CA GLU A 41 44.81 -19.74 3.71
C GLU A 41 45.43 -20.80 4.67
N ARG A 42 44.56 -21.69 5.18
CA ARG A 42 44.80 -23.09 5.65
C ARG A 42 45.47 -23.31 7.03
N PRO A 43 45.31 -24.49 7.66
CA PRO A 43 44.54 -25.70 7.25
C PRO A 43 43.39 -26.12 8.20
N VAL A 44 42.69 -27.20 7.84
CA VAL A 44 41.56 -27.84 8.56
C VAL A 44 42.00 -28.98 9.50
N PRO A 45 41.12 -29.41 10.42
CA PRO A 45 40.84 -30.84 10.60
C PRO A 45 39.32 -31.18 10.53
N SER A 46 38.97 -32.47 10.54
CA SER A 46 37.67 -32.98 10.07
C SER A 46 36.88 -33.84 11.07
N ALA A 47 35.53 -33.79 10.96
CA ALA A 47 34.56 -34.83 11.36
C ALA A 47 34.36 -35.07 12.90
N PRO A 48 33.27 -35.73 13.36
CA PRO A 48 32.24 -36.48 12.62
C PRO A 48 30.78 -35.98 12.77
N ARG A 49 29.82 -36.83 12.36
CA ARG A 49 28.39 -36.52 12.12
C ARG A 49 27.49 -36.99 13.27
N THR A 50 26.38 -36.27 13.48
CA THR A 50 25.12 -36.86 14.01
C THR A 50 23.92 -36.26 13.26
N ALA A 51 22.81 -36.99 13.16
CA ALA A 51 21.67 -36.62 12.33
C ALA A 51 20.49 -36.07 13.15
N GLY A 52 19.69 -35.19 12.53
CA GLY A 52 18.53 -34.54 13.15
C GLY A 52 17.55 -33.95 12.13
N THR A 53 17.38 -34.60 10.97
CA THR A 53 16.66 -34.04 9.82
C THR A 53 15.15 -34.25 9.90
N SER A 54 14.50 -33.50 10.80
CA SER A 54 13.04 -33.35 10.84
C SER A 54 12.54 -32.61 9.61
N ARG A 55 12.23 -33.35 8.54
CA ARG A 55 11.60 -32.81 7.33
C ARG A 55 10.12 -32.54 7.59
N THR A 56 9.81 -31.39 8.21
CA THR A 56 8.53 -30.73 7.94
C THR A 56 8.51 -30.47 6.43
N ALA A 57 7.51 -31.00 5.73
CA ALA A 57 7.43 -30.83 4.29
C ALA A 57 7.18 -29.35 3.98
N LEU A 58 8.16 -28.70 3.35
CA LEU A 58 7.97 -27.37 2.78
C LEU A 58 6.83 -27.46 1.77
N ALA A 59 5.75 -26.73 2.02
CA ALA A 59 4.81 -26.40 0.97
C ALA A 59 5.60 -25.68 -0.13
N GLY A 60 5.48 -26.15 -1.38
CA GLY A 60 6.07 -25.44 -2.51
C GLY A 60 5.47 -24.03 -2.59
N PRO A 61 6.21 -23.01 -3.05
CA PRO A 61 5.71 -21.65 -3.10
C PRO A 61 4.40 -21.59 -3.90
N THR A 62 3.31 -21.24 -3.21
CA THR A 62 2.01 -21.05 -3.83
C THR A 62 2.14 -20.00 -4.94
N ALA A 63 1.45 -20.22 -6.07
CA ALA A 63 1.44 -19.23 -7.15
C ALA A 63 0.88 -17.91 -6.60
N PRO A 64 1.64 -16.79 -6.69
CA PRO A 64 1.28 -15.55 -6.01
C PRO A 64 -0.09 -15.06 -6.48
N GLY A 65 -1.01 -14.88 -5.54
CA GLY A 65 -2.38 -14.45 -5.81
C GLY A 65 -3.47 -15.50 -5.60
N ARG A 66 -3.14 -16.72 -5.15
CA ARG A 66 -4.16 -17.66 -4.64
C ARG A 66 -4.63 -17.32 -3.23
N ASP A 67 -3.77 -16.65 -2.48
CA ASP A 67 -3.94 -16.40 -1.04
C ASP A 67 -4.62 -15.04 -0.78
N VAL A 68 -5.10 -14.38 -1.85
CA VAL A 68 -5.77 -13.08 -1.86
C VAL A 68 -6.91 -13.08 -2.89
N GLU A 69 -8.15 -13.15 -2.42
CA GLU A 69 -9.37 -13.15 -3.22
C GLU A 69 -10.12 -11.80 -3.15
N VAL A 70 -11.13 -11.58 -4.01
CA VAL A 70 -12.05 -10.45 -3.87
C VAL A 70 -13.14 -10.81 -2.86
N TYR A 71 -13.35 -9.96 -1.86
CA TYR A 71 -14.45 -10.12 -0.93
C TYR A 71 -15.73 -9.55 -1.57
N ASP A 72 -16.60 -10.44 -2.04
CA ASP A 72 -17.85 -10.07 -2.71
C ASP A 72 -18.90 -9.51 -1.73
N VAL A 73 -18.92 -8.18 -1.61
CA VAL A 73 -19.89 -7.43 -0.79
C VAL A 73 -21.33 -7.60 -1.30
N SER A 74 -21.55 -7.87 -2.60
CA SER A 74 -22.90 -8.02 -3.16
C SER A 74 -23.56 -9.34 -2.74
N VAL A 75 -22.76 -10.38 -2.52
CA VAL A 75 -23.22 -11.70 -2.05
C VAL A 75 -23.13 -11.83 -0.53
N ARG A 76 -22.08 -11.28 0.10
CA ARG A 76 -21.79 -11.45 1.54
C ARG A 76 -22.29 -10.31 2.43
N GLY A 77 -22.66 -9.16 1.86
CA GLY A 77 -22.84 -7.91 2.60
C GLY A 77 -21.50 -7.30 3.03
N LEU A 78 -21.55 -6.18 3.77
CA LEU A 78 -20.34 -5.61 4.40
C LEU A 78 -19.88 -6.48 5.58
N PRO A 79 -18.56 -6.60 5.83
CA PRO A 79 -18.03 -7.38 6.94
C PRO A 79 -18.39 -6.76 8.29
N ALA A 80 -18.36 -7.57 9.35
CA ALA A 80 -18.46 -7.09 10.73
C ALA A 80 -17.20 -6.30 11.11
N PHE A 81 -17.20 -5.00 10.85
CA PHE A 81 -16.07 -4.10 11.14
C PHE A 81 -15.68 -4.14 12.62
N ALA A 82 -14.39 -4.30 12.90
CA ALA A 82 -13.82 -4.28 14.24
C ALA A 82 -12.62 -3.33 14.32
N TYR A 83 -12.35 -2.79 15.50
CA TYR A 83 -11.09 -2.09 15.80
C TYR A 83 -10.54 -2.67 17.10
N SER A 84 -9.52 -3.51 16.94
CA SER A 84 -8.80 -4.22 17.98
C SER A 84 -7.35 -4.49 17.53
N PRO A 85 -6.58 -3.45 17.17
CA PRO A 85 -5.19 -3.63 16.75
C PRO A 85 -4.33 -4.00 17.95
N ASP A 86 -3.52 -5.05 17.80
CA ASP A 86 -2.53 -5.49 18.77
C ASP A 86 -1.25 -5.85 18.00
N PRO A 87 -0.16 -5.05 18.09
CA PRO A 87 1.04 -5.24 17.27
C PRO A 87 1.94 -6.35 17.84
N ASP A 88 1.40 -7.57 17.94
CA ASP A 88 2.10 -8.78 18.39
C ASP A 88 2.85 -9.52 17.26
N GLY A 89 2.60 -9.12 16.01
CA GLY A 89 3.10 -9.73 14.78
C GLY A 89 2.02 -10.35 13.90
N GLN A 90 0.79 -10.51 14.42
CA GLN A 90 -0.39 -10.89 13.64
C GLN A 90 -1.15 -9.64 13.16
N ALA A 91 -1.69 -9.71 11.95
CA ALA A 91 -2.40 -8.59 11.34
C ALA A 91 -3.86 -8.52 11.83
N ASP A 92 -4.21 -7.49 12.60
CA ASP A 92 -5.54 -7.37 13.23
C ASP A 92 -6.35 -6.12 12.84
N PRO A 93 -7.69 -6.13 13.02
CA PRO A 93 -8.58 -5.05 12.57
C PRO A 93 -8.23 -3.68 13.17
N GLY A 94 -7.98 -2.70 12.30
CA GLY A 94 -7.42 -1.39 12.64
C GLY A 94 -5.95 -1.22 12.24
N GLU A 95 -5.26 -2.27 11.81
CA GLU A 95 -3.87 -2.19 11.34
C GLU A 95 -3.73 -2.02 9.83
N VAL A 96 -2.77 -1.20 9.42
CA VAL A 96 -2.29 -1.14 8.04
C VAL A 96 -1.12 -2.09 7.89
N VAL A 97 -1.38 -3.27 7.33
CA VAL A 97 -0.39 -4.30 7.04
C VAL A 97 -0.12 -4.38 5.54
N TRP A 98 0.56 -5.41 5.08
CA TRP A 98 0.99 -5.50 3.68
C TRP A 98 0.81 -6.88 3.09
N THR A 99 0.38 -6.93 1.83
CA THR A 99 0.29 -8.16 1.05
C THR A 99 0.50 -7.88 -0.43
N TRP A 100 0.59 -8.94 -1.23
CA TRP A 100 0.52 -8.87 -2.68
C TRP A 100 -0.93 -8.63 -3.09
N VAL A 101 -1.21 -7.52 -3.77
CA VAL A 101 -2.57 -7.19 -4.24
C VAL A 101 -2.66 -7.43 -5.75
N PRO A 102 -3.57 -8.31 -6.22
CA PRO A 102 -3.79 -8.54 -7.64
C PRO A 102 -4.32 -7.29 -8.35
N TYR A 103 -3.92 -7.12 -9.61
CA TYR A 103 -4.51 -6.14 -10.51
C TYR A 103 -5.92 -6.58 -10.92
N GLU A 104 -6.73 -5.63 -11.38
CA GLU A 104 -8.12 -5.87 -11.74
C GLU A 104 -8.25 -6.45 -13.16
N ASP A 105 -7.50 -5.89 -14.11
CA ASP A 105 -7.51 -6.30 -15.52
C ASP A 105 -6.83 -7.67 -15.74
N ASP A 106 -5.95 -8.07 -14.82
CA ASP A 106 -5.16 -9.31 -14.88
C ASP A 106 -4.79 -9.78 -13.46
N PRO A 107 -5.61 -10.64 -12.84
CA PRO A 107 -5.34 -11.20 -11.51
C PRO A 107 -4.13 -12.14 -11.44
N SER A 108 -3.49 -12.51 -12.56
CA SER A 108 -2.18 -13.21 -12.52
C SER A 108 -1.02 -12.28 -12.21
N ARG A 109 -1.27 -10.96 -12.23
CA ARG A 109 -0.31 -9.90 -11.94
C ARG A 109 -0.79 -9.07 -10.74
N GLY A 110 0.16 -8.48 -10.04
CA GLY A 110 -0.11 -7.73 -8.83
C GLY A 110 1.13 -6.96 -8.37
N LYS A 111 1.02 -6.29 -7.22
CA LYS A 111 2.16 -5.66 -6.55
C LYS A 111 1.99 -5.71 -5.03
N ASP A 112 3.11 -5.65 -4.32
CA ASP A 112 3.12 -5.43 -2.88
C ASP A 112 2.48 -4.07 -2.55
N ARG A 113 1.50 -4.04 -1.64
CA ARG A 113 0.79 -2.82 -1.22
C ARG A 113 0.53 -2.80 0.28
N PRO A 114 0.43 -1.61 0.90
CA PRO A 114 -0.28 -1.46 2.16
C PRO A 114 -1.78 -1.76 1.97
N VAL A 115 -2.37 -2.40 2.97
CA VAL A 115 -3.81 -2.70 3.07
C VAL A 115 -4.26 -2.45 4.52
N LEU A 116 -5.45 -1.88 4.71
CA LEU A 116 -6.04 -1.73 6.05
C LEU A 116 -6.91 -2.95 6.37
N VAL A 117 -6.64 -3.61 7.49
CA VAL A 117 -7.49 -4.71 8.00
C VAL A 117 -8.77 -4.13 8.61
N LEU A 118 -9.91 -4.59 8.12
CA LEU A 118 -11.25 -4.10 8.47
C LEU A 118 -11.99 -5.06 9.40
N SER A 119 -11.74 -6.37 9.25
CA SER A 119 -12.39 -7.44 10.01
C SER A 119 -11.58 -8.75 9.88
N ARG A 120 -11.77 -9.67 10.83
CA ARG A 120 -11.21 -11.02 10.84
C ARG A 120 -12.35 -12.02 10.79
N LEU A 121 -12.32 -12.91 9.80
CA LEU A 121 -13.27 -14.00 9.57
C LEU A 121 -12.57 -15.36 9.76
N PRO A 122 -13.31 -16.48 9.92
CA PRO A 122 -12.70 -17.82 10.00
C PRO A 122 -11.83 -18.18 8.80
N GLU A 123 -12.17 -17.67 7.60
CA GLU A 123 -11.43 -17.91 6.36
C GLU A 123 -10.30 -16.90 6.08
N GLY A 124 -10.14 -15.84 6.88
CA GLY A 124 -9.05 -14.86 6.69
C GLY A 124 -9.38 -13.42 7.10
N LEU A 125 -8.57 -12.48 6.61
CA LEU A 125 -8.68 -11.05 6.90
C LEU A 125 -9.43 -10.33 5.77
N VAL A 126 -10.46 -9.56 6.11
CA VAL A 126 -11.10 -8.66 5.13
C VAL A 126 -10.39 -7.32 5.18
N VAL A 127 -9.86 -6.86 4.04
CA VAL A 127 -9.01 -5.68 3.94
C VAL A 127 -9.45 -4.74 2.82
N THR A 128 -9.07 -3.46 2.91
CA THR A 128 -9.11 -2.52 1.77
C THR A 128 -7.69 -2.15 1.32
N GLN A 129 -7.50 -2.04 0.00
CA GLN A 129 -6.23 -1.63 -0.59
C GLN A 129 -5.95 -0.14 -0.39
N MET A 130 -4.71 0.20 -0.01
CA MET A 130 -4.27 1.58 0.16
C MET A 130 -3.38 2.08 -0.98
N THR A 131 -3.34 3.41 -1.13
CA THR A 131 -2.50 4.14 -2.09
C THR A 131 -1.97 5.43 -1.45
N SER A 132 -0.91 5.98 -2.03
CA SER A 132 -0.42 7.34 -1.73
C SER A 132 -0.25 8.14 -3.04
N LYS A 133 -1.11 7.83 -4.03
CA LYS A 133 -1.45 8.73 -5.14
C LYS A 133 -2.63 9.58 -4.65
N ASP A 134 -2.56 10.89 -4.90
CA ASP A 134 -3.68 11.84 -4.82
C ASP A 134 -4.69 11.50 -5.92
N HIS A 135 -5.89 11.05 -5.55
CA HIS A 135 -7.02 10.85 -6.46
C HIS A 135 -8.11 11.93 -6.31
N ASP A 136 -8.04 12.85 -5.35
CA ASP A 136 -9.00 13.97 -5.18
C ASP A 136 -9.23 14.73 -6.49
N ARG A 137 -8.14 15.03 -7.22
CA ARG A 137 -8.18 15.78 -8.50
C ARG A 137 -8.78 14.98 -9.65
N ASP A 138 -8.66 13.66 -9.57
CA ASP A 138 -9.10 12.70 -10.59
C ASP A 138 -10.43 12.02 -10.19
N ALA A 139 -11.06 12.36 -9.05
CA ALA A 139 -12.15 11.58 -8.46
C ALA A 139 -13.35 11.35 -9.41
N ALA A 140 -13.74 12.38 -10.17
CA ALA A 140 -14.79 12.30 -11.18
C ALA A 140 -14.38 11.54 -12.46
N GLN A 141 -13.10 11.20 -12.62
CA GLN A 141 -12.57 10.30 -13.64
C GLN A 141 -12.46 8.87 -13.08
N GLU A 142 -11.92 8.69 -11.87
CA GLU A 142 -11.85 7.41 -11.15
C GLU A 142 -13.22 6.74 -11.01
N ALA A 143 -14.25 7.50 -10.61
CA ALA A 143 -15.62 7.02 -10.48
C ALA A 143 -16.24 6.56 -11.81
N ARG A 144 -15.80 7.07 -12.97
CA ARG A 144 -16.25 6.57 -14.29
C ARG A 144 -15.71 5.18 -14.60
N TRP A 145 -14.64 4.77 -13.92
CA TRP A 145 -14.09 3.42 -13.95
C TRP A 145 -14.57 2.58 -12.76
N GLY A 146 -15.59 3.05 -12.02
CA GLY A 146 -16.12 2.39 -10.83
C GLY A 146 -15.22 2.46 -9.60
N ARG A 147 -14.20 3.31 -9.58
CA ARG A 147 -13.19 3.36 -8.51
C ARG A 147 -13.42 4.54 -7.58
N TYR A 148 -13.48 4.26 -6.28
CA TYR A 148 -13.85 5.21 -5.24
C TYR A 148 -12.82 5.17 -4.10
N TRP A 149 -12.36 6.34 -3.67
CA TRP A 149 -11.24 6.50 -2.73
C TRP A 149 -11.63 7.41 -1.56
N HIS A 150 -10.97 7.27 -0.42
CA HIS A 150 -11.18 8.07 0.79
C HIS A 150 -9.83 8.37 1.46
N ASP A 151 -9.51 9.65 1.64
CA ASP A 151 -8.28 10.08 2.33
C ASP A 151 -8.27 9.65 3.81
N VAL A 152 -7.15 9.09 4.24
CA VAL A 152 -6.89 8.66 5.62
C VAL A 152 -5.71 9.44 6.24
N GLY A 153 -5.38 10.60 5.68
CA GLY A 153 -4.27 11.44 6.11
C GLY A 153 -2.90 10.77 5.96
N THR A 154 -2.00 11.08 6.89
CA THR A 154 -0.63 10.54 6.98
C THR A 154 -0.51 9.57 8.15
N GLY A 155 0.45 8.65 8.10
CA GLY A 155 0.71 7.72 9.20
C GLY A 155 1.96 6.88 8.98
N ALA A 156 2.35 6.11 10.01
CA ALA A 156 3.61 5.36 10.03
C ALA A 156 3.69 4.22 8.99
N TRP A 157 2.58 3.87 8.34
CA TRP A 157 2.54 2.92 7.22
C TRP A 157 3.28 3.42 5.96
N ASP A 158 3.54 4.73 5.85
CA ASP A 158 4.44 5.31 4.84
C ASP A 158 5.60 6.04 5.52
N SER A 159 6.81 5.50 5.35
CA SER A 159 8.06 6.09 5.87
C SER A 159 8.42 7.45 5.25
N ARG A 160 7.71 7.90 4.20
CA ARG A 160 7.81 9.25 3.62
C ARG A 160 6.73 10.20 4.15
N GLY A 161 5.83 9.74 5.03
CA GLY A 161 4.78 10.57 5.65
C GLY A 161 3.80 11.20 4.66
N ARG A 162 3.58 10.59 3.48
CA ARG A 162 2.68 11.15 2.47
C ARG A 162 1.22 10.89 2.85
N ARG A 163 0.32 11.76 2.36
CA ARG A 163 -1.12 11.49 2.42
C ARG A 163 -1.42 10.19 1.69
N SER A 164 -2.34 9.42 2.24
CA SER A 164 -2.73 8.11 1.76
C SER A 164 -4.25 8.02 1.71
N GLU A 165 -4.75 7.14 0.84
CA GLU A 165 -6.17 6.89 0.64
C GLU A 165 -6.44 5.38 0.71
N VAL A 166 -7.62 5.01 1.20
CA VAL A 166 -8.19 3.65 1.08
C VAL A 166 -9.16 3.60 -0.10
N ARG A 167 -9.38 2.41 -0.66
CA ARG A 167 -10.43 2.18 -1.67
C ARG A 167 -11.75 1.76 -1.03
N LEU A 168 -12.87 2.13 -1.64
CA LEU A 168 -14.21 1.80 -1.14
C LEU A 168 -14.89 0.67 -1.93
N ASP A 169 -14.70 0.64 -3.26
CA ASP A 169 -15.40 -0.27 -4.20
C ASP A 169 -14.81 -1.69 -4.30
N ARG A 170 -13.66 -1.95 -3.67
CA ARG A 170 -12.99 -3.26 -3.73
C ARG A 170 -12.41 -3.64 -2.38
N LEU A 171 -13.11 -4.53 -1.69
CA LEU A 171 -12.59 -5.26 -0.54
C LEU A 171 -11.91 -6.57 -1.01
N LEU A 172 -10.93 -7.02 -0.26
CA LEU A 172 -10.19 -8.26 -0.50
C LEU A 172 -10.29 -9.17 0.72
N LEU A 173 -10.31 -10.48 0.49
CA LEU A 173 -10.10 -11.50 1.52
C LEU A 173 -8.65 -11.99 1.39
N VAL A 174 -7.90 -11.94 2.50
CA VAL A 174 -6.46 -12.23 2.54
C VAL A 174 -6.19 -13.34 3.56
N ALA A 175 -5.51 -14.41 3.16
CA ALA A 175 -5.06 -15.43 4.09
C ALA A 175 -4.02 -14.84 5.07
N PRO A 176 -4.03 -15.16 6.38
CA PRO A 176 -3.13 -14.51 7.35
C PRO A 176 -1.64 -14.68 7.04
N ASP A 177 -1.25 -15.80 6.45
CA ASP A 177 0.12 -16.11 6.00
C ASP A 177 0.51 -15.41 4.68
N ALA A 178 -0.44 -14.80 3.96
CA ALA A 178 -0.19 -13.92 2.84
C ALA A 178 0.21 -12.50 3.26
N VAL A 179 0.25 -12.18 4.56
CA VAL A 179 0.77 -10.92 5.09
C VAL A 179 2.31 -10.96 5.08
N ARG A 180 2.95 -9.98 4.45
CA ARG A 180 4.38 -10.06 4.06
C ARG A 180 5.32 -9.17 4.87
N ARG A 181 4.79 -8.13 5.49
CA ARG A 181 5.44 -7.41 6.59
C ARG A 181 4.37 -6.84 7.51
N GLU A 182 4.64 -6.90 8.80
CA GLU A 182 3.95 -6.12 9.83
C GLU A 182 4.03 -4.62 9.49
N GLY A 183 3.10 -3.83 10.01
CA GLY A 183 2.93 -2.45 9.57
C GLY A 183 2.67 -1.48 10.71
N ALA A 184 1.56 -0.75 10.64
CA ALA A 184 1.25 0.31 11.59
C ALA A 184 -0.23 0.41 11.90
N THR A 185 -0.55 0.55 13.18
CA THR A 185 -1.90 0.84 13.65
C THR A 185 -2.45 2.15 13.05
N MET A 186 -3.62 2.10 12.42
CA MET A 186 -4.36 3.31 12.03
C MET A 186 -5.06 3.90 13.26
N GLY A 187 -5.12 5.22 13.40
CA GLY A 187 -5.85 5.83 14.51
C GLY A 187 -7.35 5.55 14.45
N ARG A 188 -7.96 5.18 15.59
CA ARG A 188 -9.39 4.83 15.72
C ARG A 188 -10.35 5.75 14.96
N THR A 189 -10.20 7.07 15.09
CA THR A 189 -11.07 8.05 14.43
C THR A 189 -10.94 8.01 12.91
N THR A 190 -9.74 7.77 12.37
CA THR A 190 -9.50 7.58 10.93
C THR A 190 -10.15 6.28 10.45
N PHE A 191 -10.00 5.19 11.21
CA PHE A 191 -10.64 3.91 10.92
C PHE A 191 -12.17 4.02 10.91
N GLU A 192 -12.75 4.69 11.90
CA GLU A 192 -14.20 4.93 11.98
C GLU A 192 -14.71 5.81 10.81
N GLY A 193 -13.87 6.73 10.31
CA GLY A 193 -14.07 7.44 9.04
C GLY A 193 -14.14 6.49 7.83
N VAL A 194 -13.18 5.58 7.69
CA VAL A 194 -13.18 4.54 6.63
C VAL A 194 -14.42 3.65 6.70
N VAL A 195 -14.81 3.19 7.89
CA VAL A 195 -16.03 2.38 8.08
C VAL A 195 -17.29 3.16 7.69
N SER A 196 -17.35 4.47 7.98
CA SER A 196 -18.45 5.33 7.56
C SER A 196 -18.49 5.50 6.03
N ALA A 197 -17.33 5.72 5.40
CA ALA A 197 -17.20 5.86 3.95
C ALA A 197 -17.60 4.55 3.22
N LEU A 198 -17.16 3.39 3.72
CA LEU A 198 -17.56 2.07 3.19
C LEU A 198 -19.07 1.85 3.30
N ARG A 199 -19.66 2.15 4.48
CA ARG A 199 -21.12 2.06 4.67
C ARG A 199 -21.91 3.00 3.76
N THR A 200 -21.37 4.17 3.43
CA THR A 200 -21.99 5.16 2.53
C THR A 200 -21.84 4.79 1.06
N HIS A 201 -20.81 4.01 0.70
CA HIS A 201 -20.58 3.57 -0.67
C HIS A 201 -21.41 2.33 -1.04
N TRP A 202 -21.70 1.46 -0.07
CA TRP A 202 -22.41 0.19 -0.25
C TRP A 202 -23.84 0.18 0.33
N SER A 203 -24.50 1.35 0.39
CA SER A 203 -25.90 1.53 0.85
C SER A 203 -26.89 1.70 -0.29
#